data_AF-A0A167MUH3-F1
#
_entry.id   AF-A0A167MUH3-F1
#
_cell.length_a   1.000
_cell.length_b   1.000
_cell.length_c   1.000
_cell.angle_alpha   90.00
_cell.angle_beta   90.00
_cell.angle_gamma   90.00
#
_symmetry.space_group_name_H-M   'P 1'
#
loop_
_entity.id
_entity.type
_entity.pdbx_description
1 polymer ?
#
loop_
_entity_poly.entity_id
_entity_poly.type
_entity_poly.pdbx_seq_one_letter_code
_entity_poly.pdbx_strand_id
1 'polypeptide(L)'
;MPLPALSPSLQTQHHLLSSLLRPLRRTRPHVPFWKLAAHRQPTLSLYRDLWRFAPSTLVRDWVRYKWDLGRHETSPGKTRALLDGAERVLRVFFRAWEGGEREREVLDRYERLIYAKGRRNEWRGIENRELQRLHALYNRPIVVGNVTYGTPHNKPFPMLKPQPRAISRIIAWRIRARDRRMGAQGLYMEWKGWVLDEIKAERMLGLREGTYVGHEKEWLNPIYEHVGRINRSFEADYERQHAPLTAKQVSIIRSARRERVRNLTYQRQRELRGEMTRRLRLQRLQGPPAPVLARWGERERMEDRMVRGAGWGGYAGEVKLRRGMTRPREWGRRRWGKERRRKLGLEVY
;
A
#
# COMPACT_ATOMS: atom_id res chain seq x y z
N MET A 1 -2.43 20.45 40.07
CA MET A 1 -3.03 21.03 41.28
C MET A 1 -4.45 20.47 41.42
N PRO A 2 -4.81 19.86 42.56
CA PRO A 2 -6.19 19.41 42.80
C PRO A 2 -7.10 20.63 43.04
N LEU A 3 -8.32 20.60 42.51
CA LEU A 3 -9.33 21.63 42.74
C LEU A 3 -9.78 21.63 44.21
N PRO A 4 -10.11 22.80 44.79
CA PRO A 4 -10.58 22.88 46.17
C PRO A 4 -11.94 22.18 46.35
N ALA A 5 -12.16 21.60 47.54
CA ALA A 5 -13.41 20.95 47.88
C ALA A 5 -14.56 21.96 47.89
N LEU A 6 -15.69 21.61 47.26
CA LEU A 6 -16.90 22.44 47.25
C LEU A 6 -17.50 22.55 48.66
N SER A 7 -18.09 23.71 48.97
CA SER A 7 -18.71 23.98 50.26
C SER A 7 -19.85 22.99 50.58
N PRO A 8 -20.08 22.64 51.86
CA PRO A 8 -21.08 21.65 52.26
C PRO A 8 -22.52 22.02 51.87
N SER A 9 -22.83 23.32 51.76
CA SER A 9 -24.13 23.81 51.28
C SER A 9 -24.34 23.58 49.77
N LEU A 10 -23.28 23.67 48.96
CA LEU A 10 -23.34 23.33 47.53
C LEU A 10 -23.48 21.82 47.34
N GLN A 11 -22.89 21.00 48.22
CA GLN A 11 -23.02 19.54 48.17
C GLN A 11 -24.47 19.08 48.44
N THR A 12 -25.15 19.68 49.41
CA THR A 12 -26.56 19.35 49.71
C THR A 12 -27.52 19.82 48.61
N GLN A 13 -27.31 21.02 48.04
CA GLN A 13 -28.08 21.49 46.88
C GLN A 13 -27.87 20.60 45.65
N HIS A 14 -26.63 20.20 45.37
CA HIS A 14 -26.33 19.30 44.27
C HIS A 14 -26.96 17.92 44.49
N HIS A 15 -27.00 17.43 45.73
CA HIS A 15 -27.67 16.17 46.08
C HIS A 15 -29.19 16.25 45.83
N LEU A 16 -29.85 17.32 46.28
CA LEU A 16 -31.29 17.55 46.06
C LEU A 16 -31.64 17.71 44.57
N LEU A 17 -30.85 18.45 43.81
CA LEU A 17 -31.04 18.57 42.36
C LEU A 17 -30.82 17.21 41.66
N SER A 18 -29.83 16.42 42.11
CA SER A 18 -29.56 15.10 41.54
C SER A 18 -30.68 14.09 41.78
N SER A 19 -31.36 14.17 42.93
CA SER A 19 -32.47 13.28 43.27
C SER A 19 -33.75 13.65 42.53
N LEU A 20 -34.05 14.94 42.40
CA LEU A 20 -35.18 15.46 41.63
C LEU A 20 -35.04 15.21 40.12
N LEU A 21 -33.81 15.25 39.59
CA LEU A 21 -33.54 14.95 38.18
C LEU A 21 -33.44 13.44 37.89
N ARG A 22 -33.34 12.58 38.92
CA ARG A 22 -33.20 11.12 38.78
C ARG A 22 -34.38 10.42 38.05
N PRO A 23 -35.65 10.74 38.31
CA PRO A 23 -36.78 10.16 37.55
C PRO A 23 -36.94 10.73 36.14
N LEU A 24 -36.44 11.94 35.88
CA LEU A 24 -36.43 12.55 34.54
C LEU A 24 -35.25 12.07 33.68
N ARG A 25 -34.23 11.45 34.28
CA ARG A 25 -33.14 10.81 33.56
C ARG A 25 -33.67 9.57 32.87
N ARG A 26 -33.62 9.60 31.53
CA ARG A 26 -33.78 8.42 30.66
C ARG A 26 -32.90 7.28 31.19
N THR A 27 -33.48 6.33 31.91
CA THR A 27 -32.77 5.14 32.40
C THR A 27 -32.50 4.25 31.19
N ARG A 28 -31.28 4.37 30.63
CA ARG A 28 -30.82 3.38 29.67
C ARG A 28 -30.71 2.06 30.42
N PRO A 29 -31.37 0.98 29.97
CA PRO A 29 -31.19 -0.32 30.62
C PRO A 29 -29.70 -0.67 30.64
N HIS A 30 -29.21 -1.16 31.78
CA HIS A 30 -27.81 -1.53 31.98
C HIS A 30 -27.37 -2.63 30.99
N VAL A 31 -28.34 -3.42 30.51
CA VAL A 31 -28.14 -4.45 29.50
C VAL A 31 -28.64 -3.94 28.16
N PRO A 32 -27.82 -3.98 27.09
CA PRO A 32 -28.28 -3.59 25.76
C PRO A 32 -29.40 -4.53 25.28
N PHE A 33 -30.37 -4.00 24.53
CA PHE A 33 -31.60 -4.73 24.21
C PHE A 33 -31.36 -6.07 23.49
N TRP A 34 -30.31 -6.19 22.65
CA TRP A 34 -30.00 -7.42 21.92
C TRP A 34 -29.52 -8.57 22.82
N LYS A 35 -29.13 -8.28 24.07
CA LYS A 35 -28.79 -9.29 25.08
C LYS A 35 -30.00 -9.70 25.93
N LEU A 36 -31.12 -8.99 25.84
CA LEU A 36 -32.33 -9.33 26.60
C LEU A 36 -32.92 -10.64 26.06
N ALA A 37 -33.31 -11.54 26.98
CA ALA A 37 -33.98 -12.78 26.61
C ALA A 37 -35.27 -12.52 25.81
N ALA A 38 -36.01 -11.46 26.19
CA ALA A 38 -37.20 -10.98 25.52
C ALA A 38 -37.00 -10.63 24.03
N HIS A 39 -35.77 -10.29 23.62
CA HIS A 39 -35.43 -10.10 22.21
C HIS A 39 -34.86 -11.37 21.58
N ARG A 40 -33.92 -12.03 22.27
CA ARG A 40 -33.17 -13.18 21.72
C ARG A 40 -34.07 -14.37 21.40
N GLN A 41 -34.99 -14.73 22.29
CA GLN A 41 -35.87 -15.89 22.11
C GLN A 41 -36.80 -15.76 20.89
N PRO A 42 -37.61 -14.69 20.74
CA PRO A 42 -38.48 -14.55 19.57
C PRO A 42 -37.68 -14.42 18.27
N THR A 43 -36.53 -13.74 18.30
CA THR A 43 -35.63 -13.62 17.15
C THR A 43 -35.13 -15.00 16.70
N LEU A 44 -34.71 -15.87 17.62
CA LEU A 44 -34.27 -17.23 17.28
C LEU A 44 -35.43 -18.13 16.84
N SER A 45 -36.63 -17.98 17.41
CA SER A 45 -37.82 -18.72 16.96
C SER A 45 -38.15 -18.34 15.52
N LEU A 46 -38.24 -17.04 15.23
CA LEU A 46 -38.52 -16.51 13.90
C LEU A 46 -37.51 -17.02 12.86
N TYR A 47 -36.22 -17.05 13.20
CA TYR A 47 -35.19 -17.62 12.32
C TYR A 47 -35.42 -19.11 12.03
N ARG A 48 -35.72 -19.90 13.07
CA ARG A 48 -35.97 -21.34 12.93
C ARG A 48 -37.19 -21.61 12.07
N ASP A 49 -38.26 -20.84 12.27
CA ASP A 49 -39.50 -20.98 11.50
C ASP A 49 -39.27 -20.60 10.03
N LEU A 50 -38.59 -19.47 9.76
CA LEU A 50 -38.20 -19.09 8.40
C LEU A 50 -37.37 -20.17 7.69
N TRP A 51 -36.47 -20.81 8.43
CA TRP A 51 -35.63 -21.87 7.88
C TRP A 51 -36.42 -23.16 7.62
N ARG A 52 -37.34 -23.51 8.53
CA ARG A 52 -38.21 -24.69 8.41
C ARG A 52 -39.18 -24.58 7.23
N PHE A 53 -39.82 -23.43 7.06
CA PHE A 53 -40.83 -23.20 6.03
C PHE A 53 -40.26 -22.73 4.68
N ALA A 54 -38.95 -22.50 4.57
CA ALA A 54 -38.34 -22.11 3.30
C ALA A 54 -38.47 -23.24 2.25
N PRO A 55 -38.97 -22.94 1.02
CA PRO A 55 -39.35 -23.94 0.02
C PRO A 55 -38.16 -24.66 -0.62
N SER A 56 -37.00 -24.00 -0.71
CA SER A 56 -35.80 -24.53 -1.36
C SER A 56 -34.53 -24.22 -0.56
N THR A 57 -33.45 -24.95 -0.87
CA THR A 57 -32.14 -24.75 -0.25
C THR A 57 -31.58 -23.36 -0.58
N LEU A 58 -31.79 -22.86 -1.80
CA LEU A 58 -31.36 -21.52 -2.20
C LEU A 58 -32.04 -20.42 -1.38
N VAL A 59 -33.34 -20.58 -1.10
CA VAL A 59 -34.08 -19.65 -0.24
C VAL A 59 -33.61 -19.76 1.21
N ARG A 60 -33.33 -20.97 1.72
CA ARG A 60 -32.74 -21.15 3.06
C ARG A 60 -31.39 -20.47 3.21
N ASP A 61 -30.50 -20.63 2.22
CA ASP A 61 -29.19 -19.98 2.21
C ASP A 61 -29.32 -18.45 2.12
N TRP A 62 -30.29 -17.95 1.36
CA TRP A 62 -30.60 -16.53 1.31
C TRP A 62 -31.12 -16.00 2.65
N VAL A 63 -32.03 -16.72 3.34
CA VAL A 63 -32.50 -16.36 4.69
C VAL A 63 -31.32 -16.30 5.63
N ARG A 64 -30.45 -17.31 5.63
CA ARG A 64 -29.24 -17.34 6.45
C ARG A 64 -28.34 -16.13 6.17
N TYR A 65 -28.04 -15.86 4.90
CA TYR A 65 -27.25 -14.71 4.49
C TYR A 65 -27.85 -13.38 4.98
N LYS A 66 -29.17 -13.21 4.83
CA LYS A 66 -29.88 -12.01 5.30
C LYS A 66 -29.84 -11.87 6.82
N TRP A 67 -29.97 -12.98 7.53
CA TRP A 67 -29.90 -13.02 8.98
C TRP A 67 -28.50 -12.65 9.49
N ASP A 68 -27.47 -13.24 8.88
CA ASP A 68 -26.06 -12.94 9.21
C ASP A 68 -25.69 -11.49 8.91
N LEU A 69 -26.26 -10.89 7.86
CA LEU A 69 -26.07 -9.47 7.54
C LEU A 69 -26.67 -8.56 8.61
N GLY A 70 -27.82 -8.93 9.19
CA GLY A 70 -28.53 -8.15 10.21
C GLY A 70 -28.03 -8.36 11.65
N ARG A 71 -27.21 -9.40 11.91
CA ARG A 71 -26.82 -9.80 13.28
C ARG A 71 -26.05 -8.75 14.08
N HIS A 72 -25.44 -7.79 13.40
CA HIS A 72 -24.63 -6.72 14.00
C HIS A 72 -25.42 -5.42 14.21
N GLU A 73 -26.72 -5.40 13.93
CA GLU A 73 -27.54 -4.21 14.09
C GLU A 73 -27.84 -3.95 15.58
N THR A 74 -27.32 -2.83 16.08
CA THR A 74 -27.45 -2.41 17.48
C THR A 74 -28.47 -1.30 17.69
N SER A 75 -29.22 -0.90 16.65
CA SER A 75 -30.29 0.10 16.77
C SER A 75 -31.65 -0.58 16.96
N PRO A 76 -32.37 -0.36 18.08
CA PRO A 76 -33.66 -1.01 18.33
C PRO A 76 -34.68 -0.80 17.21
N GLY A 77 -34.74 0.41 16.64
CA GLY A 77 -35.67 0.73 15.55
C GLY A 77 -35.35 -0.01 14.25
N LYS A 78 -34.06 -0.11 13.89
CA LYS A 78 -33.65 -0.85 12.69
C LYS A 78 -33.84 -2.36 12.88
N THR A 79 -33.47 -2.89 14.05
CA THR A 79 -33.68 -4.31 14.36
C THR A 79 -35.17 -4.66 14.31
N ARG A 80 -36.05 -3.83 14.87
CA ARG A 80 -37.51 -4.03 14.77
C ARG A 80 -37.98 -4.07 13.31
N ALA A 81 -37.58 -3.10 12.48
CA ALA A 81 -37.94 -3.09 11.07
C ALA A 81 -37.45 -4.33 10.30
N LEU A 82 -36.27 -4.87 10.65
CA LEU A 82 -35.76 -6.12 10.07
C LEU A 82 -36.61 -7.32 10.49
N LEU A 83 -36.98 -7.42 11.77
CA LEU A 83 -37.83 -8.49 12.29
C LEU A 83 -39.24 -8.42 11.67
N ASP A 84 -39.86 -7.24 11.62
CA ASP A 84 -41.17 -7.04 10.97
C ASP A 84 -41.11 -7.41 9.47
N GLY A 85 -39.98 -7.14 8.81
CA GLY A 85 -39.72 -7.60 7.45
C GLY A 85 -39.66 -9.13 7.37
N ALA A 86 -38.94 -9.76 8.29
CA ALA A 86 -38.76 -11.21 8.34
C ALA A 86 -40.08 -11.95 8.67
N GLU A 87 -40.92 -11.42 9.56
CA GLU A 87 -42.25 -11.95 9.84
C GLU A 87 -43.17 -11.92 8.62
N ARG A 88 -43.13 -10.83 7.83
CA ARG A 88 -43.89 -10.75 6.57
C ARG A 88 -43.45 -11.83 5.59
N VAL A 89 -42.15 -12.10 5.50
CA VAL A 89 -41.62 -13.19 4.67
C VAL A 89 -42.07 -14.55 5.19
N LEU A 90 -42.05 -14.76 6.52
CA LEU A 90 -42.52 -16.00 7.14
C LEU A 90 -43.98 -16.30 6.77
N ARG A 91 -44.86 -15.29 6.79
CA ARG A 91 -46.27 -15.46 6.39
C ARG A 91 -46.41 -15.95 4.95
N VAL A 92 -45.56 -15.46 4.03
CA VAL A 92 -45.55 -15.90 2.62
C VAL A 92 -45.07 -17.35 2.52
N PHE A 93 -43.99 -17.71 3.24
CA PHE A 93 -43.49 -19.09 3.27
C PHE A 93 -44.52 -20.07 3.81
N PHE A 94 -45.19 -19.68 4.90
CA PHE A 94 -46.22 -20.51 5.52
C PHE A 94 -47.41 -20.75 4.58
N ARG A 95 -47.94 -19.71 3.92
CA ARG A 95 -49.04 -19.85 2.94
C ARG A 95 -48.65 -20.71 1.73
N ALA A 96 -47.42 -20.56 1.24
CA ALA A 96 -46.92 -21.42 0.17
C ALA A 96 -46.80 -22.89 0.62
N TRP A 97 -46.42 -23.13 1.88
CA TRP A 97 -46.36 -24.45 2.48
C TRP A 97 -47.75 -25.09 2.63
N GLU A 98 -48.76 -24.31 3.04
CA GLU A 98 -50.17 -24.74 3.15
C GLU A 98 -50.82 -25.10 1.80
N GLY A 99 -50.22 -24.72 0.67
CA GLY A 99 -50.75 -25.06 -0.66
C GLY A 99 -51.10 -23.87 -1.55
N GLY A 100 -50.84 -22.62 -1.13
CA GLY A 100 -51.13 -21.44 -1.95
C GLY A 100 -50.32 -21.42 -3.25
N GLU A 101 -50.98 -21.61 -4.39
CA GLU A 101 -50.33 -21.62 -5.72
C GLU A 101 -49.67 -20.28 -6.05
N ARG A 102 -50.37 -19.17 -5.79
CA ARG A 102 -49.86 -17.82 -6.04
C ARG A 102 -48.57 -17.54 -5.26
N GLU A 103 -48.54 -17.86 -3.96
CA GLU A 103 -47.36 -17.68 -3.14
C GLU A 103 -46.20 -18.57 -3.59
N ARG A 104 -46.47 -19.80 -4.03
CA ARG A 104 -45.45 -20.69 -4.62
C ARG A 104 -44.85 -20.09 -5.89
N GLU A 105 -45.66 -19.60 -6.83
CA GLU A 105 -45.16 -18.95 -8.05
C GLU A 105 -44.31 -17.72 -7.76
N VAL A 106 -44.70 -16.92 -6.76
CA VAL A 106 -43.92 -15.77 -6.31
C VAL A 106 -42.56 -16.23 -5.77
N LEU A 107 -42.55 -17.25 -4.92
CA LEU A 107 -41.31 -17.80 -4.36
C LEU A 107 -40.40 -18.40 -5.43
N ASP A 108 -40.96 -19.12 -6.41
CA ASP A 108 -40.21 -19.67 -7.54
C ASP A 108 -39.54 -18.56 -8.38
N ARG A 109 -40.27 -17.46 -8.61
CA ARG A 109 -39.72 -16.28 -9.30
C ARG A 109 -38.58 -15.66 -8.50
N TYR A 110 -38.75 -15.52 -7.19
CA TYR A 110 -37.69 -15.00 -6.32
C TYR A 110 -36.49 -15.94 -6.24
N GLU A 111 -36.69 -17.25 -6.24
CA GLU A 111 -35.63 -18.24 -6.28
C GLU A 111 -34.79 -18.09 -7.54
N ARG A 112 -35.43 -17.95 -8.72
CA ARG A 112 -34.73 -17.67 -9.98
C ARG A 112 -33.91 -16.38 -9.91
N LEU A 113 -34.45 -15.34 -9.27
CA LEU A 113 -33.72 -14.07 -9.06
C LEU A 113 -32.54 -14.22 -8.09
N ILE A 114 -32.71 -14.97 -7.00
CA ILE A 114 -31.66 -15.27 -6.02
C ILE A 114 -30.55 -16.06 -6.72
N TYR A 115 -30.90 -17.08 -7.50
CA TYR A 115 -29.97 -17.88 -8.28
C TYR A 115 -29.19 -17.02 -9.28
N ALA A 116 -29.88 -16.23 -10.12
CA ALA A 116 -29.24 -15.35 -11.09
C ALA A 116 -28.29 -14.33 -10.43
N LYS A 117 -28.69 -13.78 -9.27
CA LYS A 117 -27.85 -12.88 -8.47
C LYS A 117 -26.65 -13.60 -7.86
N GLY A 118 -26.84 -14.81 -7.36
CA GLY A 118 -25.79 -15.67 -6.84
C GLY A 118 -24.73 -15.96 -7.90
N ARG A 119 -25.16 -16.41 -9.08
CA ARG A 119 -24.29 -16.61 -10.26
C ARG A 119 -23.54 -15.34 -10.65
N ARG A 120 -24.22 -14.20 -10.72
CA ARG A 120 -23.56 -12.92 -11.02
C ARG A 120 -22.49 -12.56 -9.99
N ASN A 121 -22.76 -12.79 -8.70
CA ASN A 121 -21.79 -12.54 -7.64
C ASN A 121 -20.62 -13.53 -7.67
N GLU A 122 -20.87 -14.79 -7.96
CA GLU A 122 -19.85 -15.82 -8.18
C GLU A 122 -18.91 -15.42 -9.32
N TRP A 123 -19.47 -15.03 -10.47
CA TRP A 123 -18.70 -14.54 -11.61
C TRP A 123 -17.89 -13.30 -11.27
N ARG A 124 -18.48 -12.30 -10.59
CA ARG A 124 -17.73 -11.14 -10.08
C ARG A 124 -16.61 -11.56 -9.12
N GLY A 125 -16.84 -12.59 -8.31
CA GLY A 125 -15.82 -13.14 -7.41
C GLY A 125 -14.68 -13.82 -8.16
N ILE A 126 -14.97 -14.55 -9.24
CA ILE A 126 -13.96 -15.12 -10.16
C ILE A 126 -13.19 -13.98 -10.84
N GLU A 127 -13.89 -13.02 -11.42
CA GLU A 127 -13.31 -11.86 -12.10
C GLU A 127 -12.38 -11.08 -11.16
N ASN A 128 -12.84 -10.75 -9.95
CA ASN A 128 -12.02 -10.05 -8.96
C ASN A 128 -10.79 -10.86 -8.55
N ARG A 129 -10.90 -12.18 -8.40
CA ARG A 129 -9.74 -13.05 -8.11
C ARG A 129 -8.74 -13.04 -9.25
N GLU A 130 -9.21 -13.11 -10.49
CA GLU A 130 -8.34 -13.04 -11.67
C GLU A 130 -7.70 -11.65 -11.81
N LEU A 131 -8.45 -10.57 -11.60
CA LEU A 131 -7.91 -9.21 -11.58
C LEU A 131 -6.85 -9.05 -10.47
N GLN A 132 -7.08 -9.59 -9.28
CA GLN A 132 -6.10 -9.59 -8.18
C GLN A 132 -4.85 -10.39 -8.55
N ARG A 133 -5.02 -11.56 -9.18
CA ARG A 133 -3.92 -12.40 -9.67
C ARG A 133 -3.10 -11.67 -10.73
N LEU A 134 -3.75 -11.06 -11.72
CA LEU A 134 -3.10 -10.26 -12.77
C LEU A 134 -2.38 -9.06 -12.17
N HIS A 135 -3.02 -8.36 -11.23
CA HIS A 135 -2.41 -7.26 -10.49
C HIS A 135 -1.18 -7.72 -9.68
N ALA A 136 -1.23 -8.89 -9.05
CA ALA A 136 -0.10 -9.48 -8.35
C ALA A 136 1.05 -9.87 -9.31
N LEU A 137 0.73 -10.43 -10.47
CA LEU A 137 1.71 -10.76 -11.51
C LEU A 137 2.36 -9.51 -12.12
N TYR A 138 1.59 -8.45 -12.33
CA TYR A 138 2.09 -7.17 -12.84
C TYR A 138 2.98 -6.47 -11.82
N ASN A 139 2.56 -6.48 -10.55
CA ASN A 139 3.27 -5.82 -9.45
C ASN A 139 4.28 -6.71 -8.72
N ARG A 140 4.58 -7.91 -9.26
CA ARG A 140 5.59 -8.79 -8.66
C ARG A 140 6.95 -8.09 -8.70
N PRO A 141 7.66 -7.97 -7.57
CA PRO A 141 8.97 -7.35 -7.55
C PRO A 141 9.98 -8.20 -8.34
N ILE A 142 10.56 -7.63 -9.40
CA ILE A 142 11.59 -8.30 -10.21
C ILE A 142 12.94 -7.65 -9.95
N VAL A 143 13.97 -8.46 -9.69
CA VAL A 143 15.35 -7.97 -9.58
C VAL A 143 15.84 -7.53 -10.96
N VAL A 144 16.22 -6.26 -11.10
CA VAL A 144 16.62 -5.68 -12.39
C VAL A 144 18.10 -5.94 -12.73
N GLY A 145 18.89 -6.36 -11.73
CA GLY A 145 20.33 -6.54 -11.83
C GLY A 145 21.15 -5.27 -11.51
N ASN A 146 20.51 -4.19 -11.05
CA ASN A 146 21.22 -3.04 -10.47
C ASN A 146 21.21 -3.14 -8.93
N VAL A 147 22.06 -2.35 -8.29
CA VAL A 147 22.14 -2.23 -6.84
C VAL A 147 21.65 -0.85 -6.43
N THR A 148 20.82 -0.78 -5.40
CA THR A 148 20.57 0.46 -4.67
C THR A 148 21.73 0.65 -3.70
N TYR A 149 22.46 1.77 -3.82
CA TYR A 149 23.57 2.07 -2.91
C TYR A 149 23.08 2.26 -1.47
N GLY A 150 23.99 2.04 -0.53
CA GLY A 150 23.74 2.31 0.88
C GLY A 150 23.50 3.79 1.11
N THR A 151 22.51 4.10 1.92
CA THR A 151 22.21 5.45 2.41
C THR A 151 22.02 5.37 3.93
N PRO A 152 21.99 6.52 4.65
CA PRO A 152 21.63 6.52 6.08
C PRO A 152 20.31 5.78 6.39
N HIS A 153 19.42 5.68 5.40
CA HIS A 153 18.08 5.11 5.56
C HIS A 153 18.02 3.62 5.19
N ASN A 154 18.94 3.11 4.37
CA ASN A 154 18.94 1.73 3.93
C ASN A 154 20.34 1.18 3.69
N LYS A 155 20.54 -0.10 4.06
CA LYS A 155 21.67 -0.90 3.57
C LYS A 155 21.62 -1.02 2.05
N PRO A 156 22.73 -1.30 1.35
CA PRO A 156 22.65 -1.59 -0.07
C PRO A 156 21.84 -2.88 -0.31
N PHE A 157 21.00 -2.86 -1.33
CA PHE A 157 20.15 -4.01 -1.67
C PHE A 157 19.91 -4.12 -3.18
N PRO A 158 19.56 -5.31 -3.70
CA PRO A 158 19.23 -5.48 -5.12
C PRO A 158 18.03 -4.62 -5.54
N MET A 159 18.17 -3.86 -6.63
CA MET A 159 17.09 -3.00 -7.11
C MET A 159 15.93 -3.83 -7.66
N LEU A 160 14.75 -3.63 -7.10
CA LEU A 160 13.50 -4.29 -7.47
C LEU A 160 12.61 -3.35 -8.30
N LYS A 161 11.93 -3.88 -9.32
CA LYS A 161 10.89 -3.16 -10.07
C LYS A 161 9.60 -4.00 -10.22
N PRO A 162 8.44 -3.49 -9.77
CA PRO A 162 8.29 -2.34 -8.86
C PRO A 162 8.94 -2.63 -7.50
N GLN A 163 9.30 -1.57 -6.76
CA GLN A 163 9.78 -1.73 -5.39
C GLN A 163 8.60 -2.13 -4.47
N PRO A 164 8.76 -3.14 -3.59
CA PRO A 164 7.71 -3.50 -2.64
C PRO A 164 7.31 -2.30 -1.76
N ARG A 165 6.01 -2.05 -1.62
CA ARG A 165 5.47 -0.94 -0.81
C ARG A 165 6.01 -0.95 0.62
N ALA A 166 6.22 -2.12 1.21
CA ALA A 166 6.78 -2.25 2.55
C ALA A 166 8.20 -1.67 2.65
N ILE A 167 9.07 -1.97 1.68
CA ILE A 167 10.46 -1.44 1.66
C ILE A 167 10.42 0.09 1.49
N SER A 168 9.63 0.59 0.54
CA SER A 168 9.51 2.03 0.32
C SER A 168 8.96 2.76 1.55
N ARG A 169 7.99 2.17 2.27
CA ARG A 169 7.45 2.72 3.52
C ARG A 169 8.49 2.73 4.64
N ILE A 170 9.29 1.66 4.78
CA ILE A 170 10.37 1.60 5.78
C ILE A 170 11.40 2.72 5.51
N ILE A 171 11.82 2.92 4.26
CA ILE A 171 12.76 3.98 3.89
C ILE A 171 12.16 5.35 4.20
N ALA A 172 10.91 5.61 3.77
CA ALA A 172 10.23 6.88 4.02
C ALA A 172 10.05 7.17 5.51
N TRP A 173 9.72 6.16 6.33
CA TRP A 173 9.61 6.31 7.78
C TRP A 173 10.95 6.67 8.41
N ARG A 174 12.04 6.03 7.95
CA ARG A 174 13.40 6.31 8.44
C ARG A 174 13.91 7.70 8.07
N ILE A 175 13.54 8.22 6.90
CA ILE A 175 13.82 9.61 6.51
C ILE A 175 13.18 10.55 7.53
N ARG A 176 11.86 10.45 7.71
CA ARG A 176 11.13 11.30 8.69
C ARG A 176 11.64 11.14 10.11
N ALA A 177 11.99 9.92 10.52
CA ALA A 177 12.54 9.67 11.85
C ALA A 177 13.94 10.27 12.03
N ARG A 178 14.75 10.34 10.97
CA ARG A 178 16.04 11.05 10.98
C ARG A 178 15.82 12.56 11.08
N ASP A 179 14.90 13.11 10.28
CA ASP A 179 14.59 14.55 10.30
C ASP A 179 14.14 15.01 11.68
N ARG A 180 13.25 14.24 12.32
CA ARG A 180 12.82 14.50 13.71
C ARG A 180 13.97 14.45 14.71
N ARG A 181 14.90 13.50 14.55
CA ARG A 181 16.09 13.41 15.42
C ARG A 181 17.03 14.59 15.23
N MET A 182 17.24 15.04 14.00
CA MET A 182 18.06 16.22 13.72
C MET A 182 17.44 17.48 14.33
N GLY A 183 16.11 17.67 14.18
CA GLY A 183 15.41 18.77 14.83
C GLY A 183 15.47 18.71 16.36
N ALA A 184 15.25 17.52 16.94
CA ALA A 184 15.36 17.32 18.38
C ALA A 184 16.78 17.57 18.90
N GLN A 185 17.81 17.13 18.18
CA GLN A 185 19.21 17.39 18.55
C GLN A 185 19.51 18.90 18.58
N GLY A 186 19.03 19.66 17.58
CA GLY A 186 19.15 21.12 17.57
C GLY A 186 18.55 21.75 18.82
N LEU A 187 17.30 21.39 19.15
CA LEU A 187 16.61 21.88 20.34
C LEU A 187 17.36 21.54 21.65
N TYR A 188 17.85 20.30 21.79
CA TYR A 188 18.61 19.91 22.97
C TYR A 188 19.95 20.68 23.10
N MET A 189 20.59 21.03 21.99
CA MET A 189 21.80 21.85 22.01
C MET A 189 21.50 23.31 22.38
N GLU A 190 20.36 23.86 21.95
CA GLU A 190 19.88 25.18 22.38
C GLU A 190 19.59 25.20 23.88
N TRP A 191 18.83 24.22 24.39
CA TRP A 191 18.53 24.09 25.81
C TRP A 191 19.79 23.92 26.66
N LYS A 192 20.76 23.15 26.16
CA LYS A 192 22.07 23.04 26.78
C LYS A 192 22.75 24.41 26.89
N GLY A 193 22.70 25.21 25.84
CA GLY A 193 23.22 26.58 25.83
C GLY A 193 22.58 27.44 26.91
N TRP A 194 21.24 27.46 26.98
CA TRP A 194 20.50 28.23 28.00
C TRP A 194 20.86 27.83 29.42
N VAL A 195 20.92 26.52 29.71
CA VAL A 195 21.31 26.04 31.05
C VAL A 195 22.74 26.49 31.39
N LEU A 196 23.67 26.44 30.43
CA LEU A 196 25.05 26.90 30.66
C LEU A 196 25.14 28.40 30.87
N ASP A 197 24.34 29.19 30.16
CA ASP A 197 24.27 30.64 30.34
C ASP A 197 23.71 31.03 31.72
N GLU A 198 22.67 30.34 32.19
CA GLU A 198 22.12 30.53 33.55
C GLU A 198 23.12 30.14 34.64
N ILE A 199 23.80 28.99 34.50
CA ILE A 199 24.89 28.59 35.42
C ILE A 199 25.97 29.68 35.46
N LYS A 200 26.35 30.22 34.31
CA LYS A 200 27.36 31.27 34.22
C LYS A 200 26.88 32.57 34.89
N ALA A 201 25.62 32.96 34.69
CA ALA A 201 25.02 34.13 35.30
C ALA A 201 24.98 34.00 36.84
N GLU A 202 24.50 32.89 37.37
CA GLU A 202 24.48 32.62 38.83
C GLU A 202 25.90 32.64 39.43
N ARG A 203 26.89 32.09 38.73
CA ARG A 203 28.31 32.17 39.16
C ARG A 203 28.84 33.60 39.16
N MET A 204 28.49 34.41 38.16
CA MET A 204 28.88 35.83 38.12
C MET A 204 28.26 36.63 39.28
N LEU A 205 27.07 36.24 39.73
CA LEU A 205 26.42 36.82 40.91
C LEU A 205 27.05 36.37 42.24
N GLY A 206 28.04 35.47 42.22
CA GLY A 206 28.73 34.98 43.41
C GLY A 206 27.95 33.95 44.23
N LEU A 207 26.88 33.37 43.66
CA LEU A 207 26.09 32.33 44.31
C LEU A 207 26.92 31.03 44.37
N ARG A 208 27.05 30.45 45.57
CA ARG A 208 27.72 29.16 45.78
C ARG A 208 26.77 27.97 45.62
N GLU A 209 25.50 28.15 46.00
CA GLU A 209 24.41 27.19 45.83
C GLU A 209 23.20 27.96 45.26
N GLY A 210 22.98 27.82 43.96
CA GLY A 210 21.88 28.42 43.23
C GLY A 210 20.90 27.37 42.71
N THR A 211 19.95 27.78 41.88
CA THR A 211 19.02 26.81 41.26
C THR A 211 19.74 25.93 40.24
N TYR A 212 20.75 26.50 39.58
CA TYR A 212 21.55 25.83 38.56
C TYR A 212 22.97 25.52 39.05
N VAL A 213 23.61 26.46 39.75
CA VAL A 213 24.94 26.29 40.36
C VAL A 213 24.84 25.34 41.55
N GLY A 214 25.54 24.21 41.48
CA GLY A 214 25.46 23.10 42.45
C GLY A 214 24.63 21.92 41.94
N HIS A 215 23.61 22.17 41.10
CA HIS A 215 22.75 21.16 40.48
C HIS A 215 23.01 20.96 38.98
N GLU A 216 24.19 21.37 38.48
CA GLU A 216 24.53 21.36 37.06
C GLU A 216 24.37 19.99 36.41
N LYS A 217 24.76 18.94 37.14
CA LYS A 217 24.64 17.56 36.67
C LYS A 217 23.17 17.15 36.53
N GLU A 218 22.29 17.57 37.42
CA GLU A 218 20.87 17.21 37.38
C GLU A 218 20.18 17.80 36.15
N TRP A 219 20.52 19.04 35.79
CA TRP A 219 19.98 19.71 34.61
C TRP A 219 20.61 19.22 33.30
N LEU A 220 21.93 19.02 33.28
CA LEU A 220 22.64 18.69 32.05
C LEU A 220 22.62 17.19 31.71
N ASN A 221 22.59 16.29 32.69
CA ASN A 221 22.64 14.84 32.44
C ASN A 221 21.49 14.34 31.56
N PRO A 222 20.21 14.70 31.78
CA PRO A 222 19.12 14.29 30.90
C PRO A 222 19.35 14.75 29.45
N ILE A 223 19.86 15.97 29.25
CA ILE A 223 20.18 16.50 27.92
C ILE A 223 21.29 15.66 27.28
N TYR A 224 22.37 15.38 28.02
CA TYR A 224 23.46 14.53 27.53
C TYR A 224 23.00 13.11 27.19
N GLU A 225 22.14 12.51 28.01
CA GLU A 225 21.57 11.19 27.72
C GLU A 225 20.74 11.20 26.44
N HIS A 226 19.89 12.22 26.25
CA HIS A 226 19.06 12.34 25.05
C HIS A 226 19.91 12.55 23.80
N VAL A 227 20.90 13.47 23.85
CA VAL A 227 21.85 13.68 22.75
C VAL A 227 22.65 12.40 22.47
N GLY A 228 23.09 11.69 23.51
CA GLY A 228 23.77 10.41 23.39
C GLY A 228 22.92 9.35 22.68
N ARG A 229 21.63 9.21 23.03
CA ARG A 229 20.69 8.30 22.35
C ARG A 229 20.50 8.66 20.87
N ILE A 230 20.44 9.95 20.55
CA ILE A 230 20.34 10.44 19.17
C ILE A 230 21.62 10.10 18.39
N ASN A 231 22.80 10.33 18.97
CA ASN A 231 24.10 10.03 18.36
C ASN A 231 24.28 8.54 18.07
N ARG A 232 23.96 7.64 19.02
CA ARG A 232 23.94 6.18 18.77
C ARG A 232 23.04 5.82 17.59
N SER A 233 21.93 6.53 17.43
CA SER A 233 21.03 6.31 16.30
C SER A 233 21.62 6.82 14.98
N PHE A 234 22.51 7.82 14.98
CA PHE A 234 23.25 8.25 13.78
C PHE A 234 24.42 7.33 13.44
N GLU A 235 25.10 6.75 14.43
CA GLU A 235 26.09 5.69 14.22
C GLU A 235 25.44 4.49 13.50
N ALA A 236 24.28 4.04 13.96
CA ALA A 236 23.51 3.00 13.28
C ALA A 236 23.02 3.40 11.87
N ASP A 237 22.83 4.70 11.60
CA ASP A 237 22.55 5.20 10.24
C ASP A 237 23.82 5.08 9.35
N TYR A 238 24.98 5.45 9.90
CA TYR A 238 26.28 5.36 9.22
C TYR A 238 26.66 3.91 8.91
N GLU A 239 26.53 3.00 9.89
CA GLU A 239 26.75 1.56 9.67
C GLU A 239 25.87 1.00 8.55
N ARG A 240 24.61 1.46 8.46
CA ARG A 240 23.71 1.05 7.37
C ARG A 240 24.20 1.54 6.02
N GLN A 241 24.65 2.79 5.94
CA GLN A 241 25.18 3.37 4.69
C GLN A 241 26.41 2.60 4.18
N HIS A 242 27.30 2.21 5.09
CA HIS A 242 28.57 1.55 4.77
C HIS A 242 28.54 0.01 4.79
N ALA A 243 27.38 -0.58 5.09
CA ALA A 243 27.24 -2.04 5.08
C ALA A 243 27.57 -2.63 3.70
N PRO A 244 28.44 -3.66 3.59
CA PRO A 244 28.73 -4.31 2.32
C PRO A 244 27.55 -5.15 1.83
N LEU A 245 27.50 -5.43 0.53
CA LEU A 245 26.55 -6.39 -0.04
C LEU A 245 26.89 -7.81 0.39
N THR A 246 25.88 -8.57 0.79
CA THR A 246 26.06 -9.99 1.10
C THR A 246 26.39 -10.78 -0.17
N ALA A 247 27.22 -11.83 -0.09
CA ALA A 247 27.53 -12.71 -1.22
C ALA A 247 26.27 -13.26 -1.93
N LYS A 248 25.24 -13.59 -1.15
CA LYS A 248 23.91 -14.00 -1.67
C LYS A 248 23.23 -12.90 -2.50
N GLN A 249 23.33 -11.64 -2.09
CA GLN A 249 22.79 -10.53 -2.88
C GLN A 249 23.56 -10.37 -4.18
N VAL A 250 24.90 -10.46 -4.13
CA VAL A 250 25.76 -10.37 -5.31
C VAL A 250 25.45 -11.48 -6.32
N SER A 251 25.21 -12.72 -5.87
CA SER A 251 24.84 -13.83 -6.76
C SER A 251 23.49 -13.59 -7.43
N ILE A 252 22.48 -13.12 -6.68
CA ILE A 252 21.15 -12.73 -7.21
C ILE A 252 21.26 -11.60 -8.23
N ILE A 253 22.09 -10.59 -7.95
CA ILE A 253 22.30 -9.47 -8.88
C ILE A 253 22.97 -9.96 -10.17
N ARG A 254 23.97 -10.84 -10.06
CA ARG A 254 24.66 -11.43 -11.22
C ARG A 254 23.72 -12.31 -12.05
N SER A 255 22.89 -13.14 -11.43
CA SER A 255 21.91 -13.97 -12.14
C SER A 255 20.88 -13.09 -12.87
N ALA A 256 20.33 -12.07 -12.21
CA ALA A 256 19.40 -11.13 -12.82
C ALA A 256 20.02 -10.36 -14.00
N ARG A 257 21.31 -9.98 -13.91
CA ARG A 257 22.04 -9.37 -15.04
C ARG A 257 22.14 -10.32 -16.23
N ARG A 258 22.51 -11.59 -15.99
CA ARG A 258 22.59 -12.61 -17.05
C ARG A 258 21.24 -12.84 -17.71
N GLU A 259 20.18 -12.97 -16.92
CA GLU A 259 18.82 -13.14 -17.41
C GLU A 259 18.35 -11.92 -18.22
N ARG A 260 18.64 -10.70 -17.75
CA ARG A 260 18.34 -9.47 -18.48
C ARG A 260 19.02 -9.44 -19.84
N VAL A 261 20.32 -9.78 -19.91
CA VAL A 261 21.05 -9.86 -21.17
C VAL A 261 20.44 -10.92 -22.08
N ARG A 262 20.12 -12.11 -21.55
CA ARG A 262 19.44 -13.18 -22.30
C ARG A 262 18.11 -12.70 -22.88
N ASN A 263 17.28 -12.06 -22.08
CA ASN A 263 15.96 -11.56 -22.49
C ASN A 263 16.07 -10.43 -23.54
N LEU A 264 17.02 -9.52 -23.40
CA LEU A 264 17.28 -8.48 -24.39
C LEU A 264 17.77 -9.05 -25.72
N THR A 265 18.66 -10.06 -25.67
CA THR A 265 19.13 -10.78 -26.85
C THR A 265 17.99 -11.52 -27.54
N TYR A 266 17.14 -12.21 -26.78
CA TYR A 266 15.97 -12.91 -27.31
C TYR A 266 14.95 -11.95 -27.93
N GLN A 267 14.64 -10.84 -27.27
CA GLN A 267 13.79 -9.78 -27.86
C GLN A 267 14.38 -9.24 -29.15
N ARG A 268 15.70 -9.03 -29.20
CA ARG A 268 16.37 -8.58 -30.43
C ARG A 268 16.30 -9.61 -31.55
N GLN A 269 16.40 -10.90 -31.25
CA GLN A 269 16.21 -11.96 -32.25
C GLN A 269 14.78 -11.97 -32.80
N ARG A 270 13.76 -11.78 -31.96
CA ARG A 270 12.36 -11.64 -32.40
C ARG A 270 12.17 -10.43 -33.33
N GLU A 271 12.76 -9.28 -32.99
CA GLU A 271 12.77 -8.09 -33.86
C GLU A 271 13.40 -8.39 -35.22
N LEU A 272 14.53 -9.10 -35.24
CA LEU A 272 15.22 -9.47 -36.49
C LEU A 272 14.40 -10.45 -37.34
N ARG A 273 13.55 -11.28 -36.73
CA ARG A 273 12.56 -12.13 -37.44
C ARG A 273 11.36 -11.34 -37.98
N GLY A 274 11.26 -10.05 -37.66
CA GLY A 274 10.17 -9.17 -38.09
C GLY A 274 9.01 -9.07 -37.09
N GLU A 275 9.12 -9.67 -35.90
CA GLU A 275 8.08 -9.56 -34.89
C GLU A 275 8.01 -8.14 -34.29
N MET A 276 6.79 -7.63 -34.12
CA MET A 276 6.54 -6.30 -33.58
C MET A 276 6.67 -6.26 -32.05
N THR A 277 7.89 -6.06 -31.55
CA THR A 277 8.16 -5.86 -30.12
C THR A 277 7.79 -4.45 -29.64
N ARG A 278 7.65 -4.26 -28.32
CA ARG A 278 7.42 -2.93 -27.72
C ARG A 278 8.53 -1.94 -28.07
N ARG A 279 9.79 -2.37 -28.03
CA ARG A 279 10.94 -1.52 -28.37
C ARG A 279 10.87 -1.06 -29.83
N LEU A 280 10.62 -1.98 -30.76
CA LEU A 280 10.48 -1.65 -32.18
C LEU A 280 9.28 -0.71 -32.42
N ARG A 281 8.15 -0.96 -31.76
CA ARG A 281 6.98 -0.06 -31.83
C ARG A 281 7.34 1.36 -31.38
N LEU A 282 8.01 1.51 -30.24
CA LEU A 282 8.46 2.82 -29.74
C LEU A 282 9.46 3.48 -30.68
N GLN A 283 10.43 2.72 -31.23
CA GLN A 283 11.39 3.23 -32.19
C GLN A 283 10.70 3.76 -33.46
N ARG A 284 9.66 3.08 -33.94
CA ARG A 284 8.86 3.57 -35.07
C ARG A 284 8.12 4.87 -34.75
N LEU A 285 7.77 5.11 -33.50
CA LEU A 285 7.11 6.36 -33.06
C LEU A 285 8.08 7.53 -32.85
N GLN A 286 9.40 7.29 -32.71
CA GLN A 286 10.43 8.32 -32.54
C GLN A 286 10.77 9.08 -33.85
N GLY A 287 9.75 9.45 -34.62
CA GLY A 287 9.94 10.22 -35.84
C GLY A 287 10.41 11.65 -35.56
N PRO A 288 10.90 12.35 -36.60
CA PRO A 288 11.20 13.77 -36.50
C PRO A 288 9.93 14.59 -36.25
N PRO A 289 10.05 15.80 -35.67
CA PRO A 289 8.89 16.64 -35.38
C PRO A 289 8.16 17.05 -36.67
N ALA A 290 6.86 17.33 -36.56
CA ALA A 290 5.99 17.61 -37.70
C ALA A 290 6.51 18.70 -38.67
N PRO A 291 7.12 19.82 -38.22
CA PRO A 291 7.68 20.83 -39.13
C PRO A 291 8.82 20.30 -40.00
N VAL A 292 9.64 19.39 -39.47
CA VAL A 292 10.73 18.77 -40.23
C VAL A 292 10.16 17.78 -41.25
N LEU A 293 9.16 16.98 -40.85
CA LEU A 293 8.45 16.07 -41.75
C LEU A 293 7.77 16.81 -42.91
N ALA A 294 7.21 18.00 -42.67
CA ALA A 294 6.56 18.80 -43.70
C ALA A 294 7.53 19.22 -44.82
N ARG A 295 8.79 19.51 -44.48
CA ARG A 295 9.85 19.89 -45.44
C ARG A 295 10.41 18.70 -46.21
N TRP A 296 10.21 17.47 -45.71
CA TRP A 296 10.75 16.28 -46.34
C TRP A 296 9.92 15.80 -47.52
N GLY A 297 10.61 15.39 -48.58
CA GLY A 297 10.01 14.69 -49.71
C GLY A 297 9.53 13.28 -49.34
N GLU A 298 8.70 12.68 -50.19
CA GLU A 298 8.16 11.33 -49.96
C GLU A 298 9.26 10.27 -49.80
N ARG A 299 10.32 10.39 -50.61
CA ARG A 299 11.49 9.50 -50.55
C ARG A 299 12.19 9.57 -49.20
N GLU A 300 12.40 10.76 -48.65
CA GLU A 300 13.04 10.94 -47.36
C GLU A 300 12.17 10.39 -46.22
N ARG A 301 10.86 10.62 -46.28
CA ARG A 301 9.89 10.03 -45.32
C ARG A 301 9.86 8.51 -45.40
N MET A 302 10.02 7.92 -46.59
CA MET A 302 10.11 6.47 -46.78
C MET A 302 11.42 5.92 -46.22
N GLU A 303 12.56 6.54 -46.56
CA GLU A 303 13.88 6.15 -46.05
C GLU A 303 13.92 6.21 -44.51
N ASP A 304 13.40 7.27 -43.90
CA ASP A 304 13.34 7.40 -42.45
C ASP A 304 12.45 6.33 -41.79
N ARG A 305 11.29 6.00 -42.41
CA ARG A 305 10.45 4.86 -41.96
C ARG A 305 11.21 3.54 -42.02
N MET A 306 12.03 3.32 -43.07
CA MET A 306 12.85 2.12 -43.21
C MET A 306 13.98 2.05 -42.19
N VAL A 307 14.64 3.18 -41.92
CA VAL A 307 15.68 3.30 -40.89
C VAL A 307 15.14 2.96 -39.50
N ARG A 308 13.91 3.40 -39.18
CA ARG A 308 13.22 3.06 -37.93
C ARG A 308 12.66 1.62 -37.89
N GLY A 309 12.62 0.92 -39.03
CA GLY A 309 12.15 -0.47 -39.13
C GLY A 309 13.16 -1.49 -38.59
N ALA A 310 12.73 -2.74 -38.42
CA ALA A 310 13.60 -3.82 -37.93
C ALA A 310 14.48 -4.44 -39.01
N GLY A 311 14.00 -4.43 -40.27
CA GLY A 311 14.64 -5.11 -41.40
C GLY A 311 16.02 -4.56 -41.72
N TRP A 312 16.94 -5.46 -42.05
CA TRP A 312 18.30 -5.15 -42.53
C TRP A 312 18.59 -5.70 -43.94
N GLY A 313 17.60 -6.35 -44.56
CA GLY A 313 17.71 -6.90 -45.92
C GLY A 313 17.36 -5.87 -47.00
N GLY A 314 17.92 -6.08 -48.19
CA GLY A 314 17.66 -5.28 -49.40
C GLY A 314 17.86 -3.78 -49.19
N TYR A 315 16.98 -2.99 -49.81
CA TYR A 315 17.02 -1.53 -49.80
C TYR A 315 17.01 -0.93 -48.38
N ALA A 316 16.24 -1.49 -47.44
CA ALA A 316 16.21 -0.99 -46.06
C ALA A 316 17.57 -1.12 -45.35
N GLY A 317 18.34 -2.15 -45.66
CA GLY A 317 19.70 -2.33 -45.17
C GLY A 317 20.68 -1.31 -45.76
N GLU A 318 20.57 -1.04 -47.06
CA GLU A 318 21.39 -0.04 -47.76
C GLU A 318 21.15 1.38 -47.25
N VAL A 319 19.88 1.77 -47.09
CA VAL A 319 19.52 3.10 -46.55
C VAL A 319 20.08 3.27 -45.14
N LYS A 320 20.02 2.24 -44.30
CA LYS A 320 20.61 2.26 -42.94
C LYS A 320 22.12 2.43 -42.97
N LEU A 321 22.81 1.68 -43.84
CA LEU A 321 24.25 1.82 -44.02
C LEU A 321 24.63 3.22 -44.51
N ARG A 322 23.89 3.77 -45.48
CA ARG A 322 24.08 5.13 -46.01
C ARG A 322 23.90 6.20 -44.92
N ARG A 323 22.98 5.99 -43.99
CA ARG A 323 22.76 6.83 -42.80
C ARG A 323 23.75 6.55 -41.65
N GLY A 324 24.79 5.76 -41.90
CA GLY A 324 25.87 5.47 -40.95
C GLY A 324 25.56 4.41 -39.90
N MET A 325 24.45 3.68 -40.01
CA MET A 325 24.15 2.59 -39.08
C MET A 325 24.99 1.35 -39.41
N THR A 326 25.68 0.81 -38.41
CA THR A 326 26.50 -0.41 -38.57
C THR A 326 25.66 -1.69 -38.56
N ARG A 327 25.98 -2.66 -39.44
CA ARG A 327 25.28 -3.95 -39.49
C ARG A 327 25.40 -4.71 -38.15
N PRO A 328 24.32 -5.38 -37.68
CA PRO A 328 24.33 -6.08 -36.39
C PRO A 328 25.43 -7.15 -36.25
N ARG A 329 25.78 -7.85 -37.33
CA ARG A 329 26.85 -8.87 -37.34
C ARG A 329 28.25 -8.27 -37.18
N GLU A 330 28.47 -7.04 -37.65
CA GLU A 330 29.75 -6.34 -37.51
C GLU A 330 29.92 -5.72 -36.12
N TRP A 331 28.83 -5.32 -35.48
CA TRP A 331 28.85 -4.75 -34.12
C TRP A 331 29.46 -5.73 -33.10
N GLY A 332 29.10 -7.01 -33.18
CA GLY A 332 29.72 -8.07 -32.38
C GLY A 332 31.22 -8.15 -32.61
N ARG A 333 31.66 -8.27 -33.88
CA ARG A 333 33.09 -8.38 -34.22
C ARG A 333 33.91 -7.15 -33.79
N ARG A 334 33.39 -5.93 -34.00
CA ARG A 334 34.05 -4.69 -33.56
C ARG A 334 34.15 -4.60 -32.04
N ARG A 335 33.10 -4.95 -31.30
CA ARG A 335 33.10 -4.93 -29.83
C ARG A 335 34.08 -5.95 -29.24
N TRP A 336 34.05 -7.20 -29.73
CA TRP A 336 35.01 -8.23 -29.32
C TRP A 336 36.45 -7.86 -29.73
N GLY A 337 36.63 -7.20 -30.87
CA GLY A 337 37.90 -6.64 -31.30
C GLY A 337 38.44 -5.58 -30.33
N LYS A 338 37.60 -4.63 -29.90
CA LYS A 338 37.97 -3.63 -28.87
C LYS A 338 38.26 -4.26 -27.52
N GLU A 339 37.42 -5.19 -27.07
CA GLU A 339 37.61 -5.88 -25.80
C GLU A 339 38.88 -6.75 -25.78
N ARG A 340 39.23 -7.37 -26.93
CA ARG A 340 40.54 -8.01 -27.13
C ARG A 340 41.69 -7.01 -27.09
N ARG A 341 41.62 -5.89 -27.82
CA ARG A 341 42.67 -4.86 -27.79
C ARG A 341 42.90 -4.30 -26.39
N ARG A 342 41.82 -4.05 -25.65
CA ARG A 342 41.87 -3.58 -24.26
C ARG A 342 42.48 -4.60 -23.30
N LYS A 343 42.17 -5.90 -23.46
CA LYS A 343 42.83 -6.97 -22.70
C LYS A 343 44.29 -7.18 -23.08
N LEU A 344 44.66 -6.87 -24.32
CA LEU A 344 46.03 -6.96 -24.84
C LEU A 344 46.85 -5.68 -24.60
N GLY A 345 46.29 -4.64 -23.94
CA GLY A 345 46.99 -3.38 -23.70
C GLY A 345 47.26 -2.55 -24.96
N LEU A 346 46.59 -2.84 -26.08
CA LEU A 346 46.79 -2.20 -27.39
C LEU A 346 45.89 -0.97 -27.60
N GLU A 347 45.13 -0.55 -26.59
CA GLU A 347 44.44 0.75 -26.58
C GLU A 347 45.33 1.75 -25.84
N VAL A 348 46.11 2.53 -26.60
CA VAL A 348 46.74 3.76 -26.11
C VAL A 348 45.61 4.78 -25.89
N TYR A 349 45.55 5.37 -24.70
CA TYR A 349 44.51 6.32 -24.30
C TYR A 349 44.50 7.58 -25.16
#